data_AF-A0A8E1WBD4-F1
#
_entry.id   AF-A0A8E1WBD4-F1
#
_cell.length_a   1.000
_cell.length_b   1.000
_cell.length_c   1.000
_cell.angle_alpha   90.00
_cell.angle_beta   90.00
_cell.angle_gamma   90.00
#
_symmetry.space_group_name_H-M   'P 1'
#
loop_
_entity.id
_entity.type
_entity.pdbx_description
1 polymer ?
#
loop_
_entity_poly.entity_id
_entity_poly.type
_entity_poly.pdbx_seq_one_letter_code
_entity_poly.pdbx_strand_id
1 'polypeptide(L)'
;MSNDDEKKPHLRLAVENDQREIDHEQAKRDIEWPLRDLAANIIRVVRGAGKSYEIASQCVLVLKVFQQYRDRVGCWPSSWEIDEALSIRRESENPTYDDAWEREHARDTIIRGALQVTASRLVGQNTQEQRGRSEMMDGVRELEHIREEARKRMAEAERAQRQRLNPKKVAAKKTSKPKAKAHRAKSEPTIKF
;
A
#
# COMPACT_ATOMS: atom_id res chain seq x y z
N MET A 1 11.19 -6.96 -74.55
CA MET A 1 10.44 -7.67 -73.50
C MET A 1 11.15 -7.47 -72.18
N SER A 2 10.39 -7.49 -71.08
CA SER A 2 10.76 -7.20 -69.67
C SER A 2 10.52 -5.76 -69.22
N ASN A 3 9.27 -5.47 -68.85
CA ASN A 3 8.94 -4.42 -67.89
C ASN A 3 9.05 -5.05 -66.49
N ASP A 4 10.07 -4.65 -65.73
CA ASP A 4 10.11 -4.81 -64.29
C ASP A 4 9.15 -3.78 -63.66
N ASP A 5 7.90 -4.18 -63.46
CA ASP A 5 6.97 -3.47 -62.58
C ASP A 5 7.32 -3.80 -61.12
N GLU A 6 8.22 -3.00 -60.54
CA GLU A 6 8.48 -2.97 -59.10
C GLU A 6 7.18 -2.71 -58.33
N LYS A 7 6.70 -3.75 -57.63
CA LYS A 7 5.61 -3.66 -56.65
C LYS A 7 5.98 -2.65 -55.56
N LYS A 8 5.45 -1.43 -55.65
CA LYS A 8 5.46 -0.47 -54.54
C LYS A 8 4.72 -1.06 -53.33
N PRO A 9 5.32 -1.08 -52.13
CA PRO A 9 4.65 -1.57 -50.93
C PRO A 9 3.49 -0.65 -50.58
N HIS A 10 2.27 -1.21 -50.52
CA HIS A 10 1.08 -0.51 -50.10
C HIS A 10 1.14 -0.21 -48.60
N LEU A 11 1.49 1.03 -48.24
CA LEU A 11 1.33 1.57 -46.89
C LEU A 11 -0.16 1.78 -46.60
N ARG A 12 -0.81 0.78 -46.00
CA ARG A 12 -2.11 0.90 -45.34
C ARG A 12 -2.06 0.06 -44.06
N LEU A 13 -1.76 0.68 -42.93
CA LEU A 13 -2.20 0.33 -41.56
C LEU A 13 -1.30 1.08 -40.55
N ALA A 14 -1.80 2.16 -39.98
CA ALA A 14 -1.30 2.72 -38.72
C ALA A 14 -2.49 3.38 -37.99
N VAL A 15 -3.29 4.14 -38.73
CA VAL A 15 -4.50 4.82 -38.24
C VAL A 15 -5.61 3.86 -37.78
N GLU A 16 -5.77 2.70 -38.42
CA GLU A 16 -6.78 1.70 -37.98
C GLU A 16 -6.43 1.02 -36.66
N ASN A 17 -5.14 0.88 -36.34
CA ASN A 17 -4.72 0.37 -35.04
C ASN A 17 -4.97 1.41 -33.95
N ASP A 18 -4.68 2.69 -34.23
CA ASP A 18 -4.92 3.79 -33.29
C ASP A 18 -6.42 3.89 -32.91
N GLN A 19 -7.35 3.78 -33.87
CA GLN A 19 -8.77 3.89 -33.56
C GLN A 19 -9.28 2.71 -32.72
N ARG A 20 -8.83 1.48 -33.02
CA ARG A 20 -9.20 0.30 -32.23
C ARG A 20 -8.65 0.37 -30.81
N GLU A 21 -7.43 0.87 -30.63
CA GLU A 21 -6.84 1.09 -29.31
C GLU A 21 -7.59 2.18 -28.55
N ILE A 22 -7.96 3.29 -29.21
CA ILE A 22 -8.78 4.36 -28.62
C ILE A 22 -10.15 3.81 -28.19
N ASP A 23 -10.82 3.05 -29.05
CA ASP A 23 -12.13 2.48 -28.74
C ASP A 23 -12.05 1.48 -27.59
N HIS A 24 -10.97 0.71 -27.52
CA HIS A 24 -10.68 -0.23 -26.44
C HIS A 24 -10.44 0.49 -25.10
N GLU A 25 -9.57 1.51 -25.08
CA GLU A 25 -9.29 2.31 -23.89
C GLU A 25 -10.52 3.09 -23.41
N GLN A 26 -11.34 3.61 -24.34
CA GLN A 26 -12.59 4.26 -23.97
C GLN A 26 -13.59 3.25 -23.39
N ALA A 27 -13.72 2.07 -23.99
CA ALA A 27 -14.60 1.02 -23.48
C ALA A 27 -14.17 0.54 -22.08
N LYS A 28 -12.86 0.45 -21.80
CA LYS A 28 -12.33 0.18 -20.45
C LYS A 28 -12.77 1.22 -19.43
N ARG A 29 -12.66 2.52 -19.76
CA ARG A 29 -13.09 3.60 -18.87
C ARG A 29 -14.58 3.57 -18.59
N ASP A 30 -15.38 3.21 -19.59
CA ASP A 30 -16.84 3.17 -19.47
C ASP A 30 -17.33 2.05 -18.51
N ILE A 31 -16.59 0.93 -18.39
CA ILE A 31 -16.94 -0.15 -17.45
C ILE A 31 -16.48 0.13 -16.02
N GLU A 32 -15.46 0.97 -15.83
CA GLU A 32 -14.80 1.18 -14.54
C GLU A 32 -15.75 1.74 -13.49
N TRP A 33 -16.45 2.82 -13.81
CA TRP A 33 -17.28 3.54 -12.83
C TRP A 33 -18.49 2.72 -12.35
N PRO A 34 -19.31 2.11 -13.25
CA PRO A 34 -20.43 1.27 -12.82
C PRO A 34 -19.99 0.08 -11.97
N LEU A 35 -18.84 -0.52 -12.30
CA LEU A 35 -18.32 -1.66 -11.58
C LEU A 35 -17.85 -1.26 -10.17
N ARG A 36 -17.14 -0.14 -10.06
CA ARG A 36 -16.72 0.45 -8.77
C ARG A 36 -17.92 0.86 -7.91
N ASP A 37 -18.94 1.47 -8.50
CA ASP A 37 -20.13 1.92 -7.77
C ASP A 37 -20.92 0.73 -7.19
N LEU A 38 -21.12 -0.33 -7.97
CA LEU A 38 -21.72 -1.57 -7.49
C LEU A 38 -20.89 -2.19 -6.36
N ALA A 39 -19.58 -2.36 -6.56
CA ALA A 39 -18.69 -2.98 -5.57
C ALA A 39 -18.66 -2.19 -4.26
N ALA A 40 -18.54 -0.86 -4.34
CA ALA A 40 -18.56 0.03 -3.19
C ALA A 40 -19.90 -0.06 -2.45
N ASN A 41 -21.03 -0.08 -3.16
CA ASN A 41 -22.33 -0.21 -2.51
C ASN A 41 -22.50 -1.57 -1.83
N ILE A 42 -22.08 -2.68 -2.46
CA ILE A 42 -22.10 -4.01 -1.83
C ILE A 42 -21.29 -4.02 -0.53
N ILE A 43 -20.05 -3.52 -0.55
CA ILE A 43 -19.21 -3.43 0.65
C ILE A 43 -19.91 -2.59 1.74
N ARG A 44 -20.52 -1.47 1.36
CA ARG A 44 -21.25 -0.61 2.30
C ARG A 44 -22.50 -1.28 2.86
N VAL A 45 -23.24 -2.04 2.05
CA VAL A 45 -24.42 -2.80 2.50
C VAL A 45 -24.00 -3.87 3.50
N VAL A 46 -22.94 -4.63 3.20
CA VAL A 46 -22.38 -5.62 4.13
C VAL A 46 -21.94 -4.97 5.45
N ARG A 47 -21.37 -3.76 5.39
CA ARG A 47 -21.02 -2.95 6.58
C ARG A 47 -22.26 -2.39 7.32
N GLY A 48 -23.42 -2.29 6.68
CA GLY A 48 -24.65 -1.70 7.23
C GLY A 48 -24.88 -0.21 6.95
N ALA A 49 -24.17 0.38 5.97
CA ALA A 49 -24.27 1.79 5.60
C ALA A 49 -24.43 2.03 4.07
N GLY A 50 -24.89 1.00 3.37
CA GLY A 50 -25.13 1.02 1.93
C GLY A 50 -26.62 1.07 1.58
N LYS A 51 -26.91 1.20 0.29
CA LYS A 51 -28.26 1.31 -0.23
C LYS A 51 -28.65 -0.01 -0.91
N SER A 52 -29.19 -0.93 -0.11
CA SER A 52 -29.54 -2.28 -0.58
C SER A 52 -30.57 -2.28 -1.74
N TYR A 53 -31.47 -1.29 -1.77
CA TYR A 53 -32.47 -1.14 -2.82
C TYR A 53 -31.88 -0.72 -4.19
N GLU A 54 -30.64 -0.21 -4.24
CA GLU A 54 -29.97 0.19 -5.50
C GLU A 54 -29.22 -0.99 -6.16
N ILE A 55 -29.00 -2.11 -5.45
CA ILE A 55 -28.20 -3.24 -5.94
C ILE A 55 -28.74 -3.76 -7.28
N ALA A 56 -30.06 -3.97 -7.39
CA ALA A 56 -30.66 -4.49 -8.60
C ALA A 56 -30.45 -3.56 -9.82
N SER A 57 -30.63 -2.25 -9.64
CA SER A 57 -30.38 -1.26 -10.70
C SER A 57 -28.90 -1.17 -11.08
N GLN A 58 -27.98 -1.25 -10.10
CA GLN A 58 -26.54 -1.22 -10.37
C GLN A 58 -26.08 -2.48 -11.12
N CYS A 59 -26.62 -3.66 -10.80
CA CYS A 59 -26.37 -4.88 -11.58
C CYS A 59 -26.80 -4.72 -13.05
N VAL A 60 -27.98 -4.14 -13.30
CA VAL A 60 -28.44 -3.87 -14.67
C VAL A 60 -27.52 -2.89 -15.39
N LEU A 61 -27.02 -1.86 -14.70
CA LEU A 61 -26.10 -0.90 -15.29
C LEU A 61 -24.77 -1.57 -15.68
N VAL A 62 -24.20 -2.40 -14.81
CA VAL A 62 -22.96 -3.15 -15.10
C VAL A 62 -23.16 -4.07 -16.31
N LEU A 63 -24.27 -4.82 -16.38
CA LEU A 63 -24.56 -5.67 -17.53
C LEU A 63 -24.68 -4.88 -18.84
N LYS A 64 -25.31 -3.70 -18.81
CA LYS A 64 -25.42 -2.83 -19.97
C LYS A 64 -24.06 -2.34 -20.47
N VAL A 65 -23.17 -1.89 -19.59
CA VAL A 65 -21.85 -1.41 -20.02
C VAL A 65 -20.95 -2.55 -20.49
N PHE A 66 -21.08 -3.75 -19.91
CA PHE A 66 -20.39 -4.94 -20.41
C PHE A 66 -20.86 -5.33 -21.80
N GLN A 67 -22.16 -5.23 -22.09
CA GLN A 67 -22.70 -5.45 -23.44
C GLN A 67 -22.15 -4.41 -24.42
N GLN A 68 -22.16 -3.13 -24.05
CA GLN A 68 -21.60 -2.05 -24.88
C GLN A 68 -20.10 -2.24 -25.16
N TYR A 69 -19.33 -2.70 -24.15
CA TYR A 69 -17.94 -3.06 -24.32
C TYR A 69 -17.78 -4.11 -25.42
N ARG A 70 -18.54 -5.22 -25.31
CA ARG A 70 -18.49 -6.30 -26.29
C ARG A 70 -18.91 -5.86 -27.69
N ASP A 71 -19.92 -4.99 -27.79
CA ASP A 71 -20.39 -4.49 -29.08
C ASP A 71 -19.35 -3.63 -29.79
N ARG A 72 -18.51 -2.89 -29.03
CA ARG A 72 -17.42 -2.05 -29.57
C ARG A 72 -16.14 -2.85 -29.85
N VAL A 73 -15.72 -3.67 -28.90
CA VAL A 73 -14.42 -4.35 -28.92
C VAL A 73 -14.49 -5.72 -29.60
N GLY A 74 -15.68 -6.35 -29.62
CA GLY A 74 -15.92 -7.67 -30.19
C GLY A 74 -15.67 -8.83 -29.21
N CYS A 75 -15.15 -8.56 -28.01
CA CYS A 75 -14.94 -9.55 -26.95
C CYS A 75 -15.37 -9.00 -25.58
N TRP A 76 -15.44 -9.87 -24.58
CA TRP A 76 -15.66 -9.43 -23.20
C TRP A 76 -14.36 -8.86 -22.59
N PRO A 77 -14.45 -7.96 -21.60
CA PRO A 77 -13.27 -7.56 -20.82
C PRO A 77 -12.58 -8.78 -20.24
N SER A 78 -11.26 -8.80 -20.32
CA SER A 78 -10.40 -9.78 -19.69
C SER A 78 -10.50 -9.69 -18.16
N SER A 79 -10.12 -10.76 -17.47
CA SER A 79 -10.09 -10.76 -15.99
C SER A 79 -9.19 -9.65 -15.44
N TRP A 80 -8.06 -9.39 -16.09
CA TRP A 80 -7.13 -8.35 -15.68
C TRP A 80 -7.75 -6.95 -15.76
N GLU A 81 -8.53 -6.65 -16.81
CA GLU A 81 -9.21 -5.35 -16.93
C GLU A 81 -10.27 -5.15 -15.84
N ILE A 82 -10.97 -6.23 -15.47
CA ILE A 82 -11.96 -6.21 -14.39
C ILE A 82 -11.25 -6.04 -13.04
N ASP A 83 -10.15 -6.75 -12.82
CA ASP A 83 -9.34 -6.66 -11.60
C ASP A 83 -8.74 -5.26 -11.43
N GLU A 84 -8.25 -4.66 -12.52
CA GLU A 84 -7.72 -3.30 -12.55
C GLU A 84 -8.82 -2.26 -12.26
N ALA A 85 -9.98 -2.41 -12.91
CA ALA A 85 -11.14 -1.57 -12.65
C ALA A 85 -11.61 -1.65 -11.18
N LEU A 86 -11.44 -2.79 -10.52
CA LEU A 86 -11.80 -2.98 -9.10
C LEU A 86 -10.64 -2.73 -8.12
N SER A 87 -9.46 -2.40 -8.61
CA SER A 87 -8.28 -2.19 -7.78
C SER A 87 -8.52 -1.02 -6.82
N ILE A 88 -8.34 -1.29 -5.52
CA ILE A 88 -8.45 -0.27 -4.45
C ILE A 88 -7.11 0.47 -4.28
N ARG A 89 -6.03 -0.06 -4.87
CA ARG A 89 -4.70 0.54 -4.74
C ARG A 89 -4.74 1.93 -5.38
N ARG A 90 -4.29 2.93 -4.62
CA ARG A 90 -3.97 4.23 -5.20
C ARG A 90 -2.64 4.08 -5.90
N GLU A 91 -2.68 3.95 -7.22
CA GLU A 91 -1.47 4.01 -8.03
C GLU A 91 -0.89 5.42 -7.90
N SER A 92 0.17 5.55 -7.10
CA SER A 92 0.90 6.80 -6.98
C SER A 92 1.86 6.84 -8.16
N GLU A 93 1.64 7.75 -9.11
CA GLU A 93 2.41 7.87 -10.37
C GLU A 93 3.94 7.98 -10.15
N ASN A 94 4.37 8.35 -8.93
CA ASN A 94 5.75 8.28 -8.47
C ASN A 94 5.80 7.86 -6.99
N PRO A 95 5.93 6.55 -6.66
CA PRO A 95 6.09 6.14 -5.28
C PRO A 95 7.49 6.56 -4.81
N THR A 96 7.56 7.64 -4.05
CA THR A 96 8.75 7.86 -3.21
C THR A 96 8.64 6.86 -2.07
N TYR A 97 9.59 5.93 -1.98
CA TYR A 97 9.66 4.94 -0.91
C TYR A 97 10.10 5.63 0.39
N ASP A 98 9.19 6.37 0.99
CA ASP A 98 9.38 7.08 2.25
C ASP A 98 8.49 6.52 3.36
N ASP A 99 8.63 7.06 4.57
CA ASP A 99 7.80 6.70 5.73
C ASP A 99 6.29 6.86 5.46
N ALA A 100 5.87 7.70 4.52
CA ALA A 100 4.46 7.86 4.17
C ALA A 100 3.98 6.69 3.30
N TRP A 101 4.80 6.26 2.35
CA TRP A 101 4.53 5.09 1.53
C TRP A 101 4.44 3.81 2.37
N GLU A 102 5.39 3.57 3.29
CA GLU A 102 5.36 2.38 4.16
C GLU A 102 4.10 2.34 5.03
N ARG A 103 3.69 3.49 5.57
CA ARG A 103 2.44 3.59 6.35
C ARG A 103 1.20 3.30 5.52
N GLU A 104 1.15 3.77 4.28
CA GLU A 104 0.02 3.51 3.39
C GLU A 104 0.00 2.05 2.95
N HIS A 105 1.15 1.46 2.65
CA HIS A 105 1.27 0.03 2.33
C HIS A 105 0.78 -0.86 3.49
N ALA A 106 1.15 -0.52 4.73
CA ALA A 106 0.67 -1.25 5.90
C ALA A 106 -0.85 -1.10 6.09
N ARG A 107 -1.43 0.08 5.81
CA ARG A 107 -2.89 0.28 5.82
C ARG A 107 -3.60 -0.54 4.74
N ASP A 108 -3.06 -0.57 3.52
CA ASP A 108 -3.61 -1.38 2.43
C ASP A 108 -3.62 -2.87 2.80
N THR A 109 -2.56 -3.35 3.45
CA THR A 109 -2.46 -4.72 3.96
C THR A 109 -3.56 -5.02 4.99
N ILE A 110 -3.81 -4.09 5.92
CA ILE A 110 -4.92 -4.20 6.88
C ILE A 110 -6.27 -4.27 6.17
N ILE A 111 -6.52 -3.37 5.20
CA ILE A 111 -7.78 -3.30 4.46
C ILE A 111 -8.03 -4.59 3.69
N ARG A 112 -7.02 -5.10 2.98
CA ARG A 112 -7.10 -6.38 2.25
C ARG A 112 -7.45 -7.55 3.16
N GLY A 113 -6.73 -7.69 4.28
CA GLY A 113 -7.01 -8.76 5.25
C GLY A 113 -8.43 -8.66 5.83
N ALA A 114 -8.88 -7.45 6.16
CA ALA A 114 -10.24 -7.21 6.66
C ALA A 114 -11.33 -7.53 5.61
N LEU A 115 -11.11 -7.15 4.35
CA LEU A 115 -12.00 -7.48 3.23
C LEU A 115 -12.06 -9.00 3.01
N GLN A 116 -10.91 -9.69 3.05
CA GLN A 116 -10.85 -11.14 2.92
C GLN A 116 -11.60 -11.85 4.05
N VAL A 117 -11.44 -11.41 5.30
CA VAL A 117 -12.22 -11.93 6.44
C VAL A 117 -13.71 -11.74 6.21
N THR A 118 -14.12 -10.54 5.80
CA THR A 118 -15.53 -10.21 5.56
C THR A 118 -16.12 -11.07 4.44
N ALA A 119 -15.43 -11.17 3.31
CA ALA A 119 -15.82 -12.01 2.19
C ALA A 119 -15.92 -13.49 2.59
N SER A 120 -14.91 -14.01 3.30
CA SER A 120 -14.87 -15.40 3.75
C SER A 120 -16.03 -15.74 4.68
N ARG A 121 -16.44 -14.80 5.55
CA ARG A 121 -17.61 -14.96 6.44
C ARG A 121 -18.92 -15.02 5.68
N LEU A 122 -19.10 -14.19 4.64
CA LEU A 122 -20.31 -14.22 3.82
C LEU A 122 -20.53 -15.57 3.14
N VAL A 123 -19.47 -16.31 2.82
CA VAL A 123 -19.52 -17.60 2.12
C VAL A 123 -19.13 -18.82 3.00
N GLY A 124 -18.91 -18.62 4.30
CA GLY A 124 -18.62 -19.71 5.26
C GLY A 124 -17.24 -20.39 5.09
N GLN A 125 -16.21 -19.65 4.67
CA GLN A 125 -14.87 -20.19 4.37
C GLN A 125 -13.85 -19.97 5.51
N ASN A 126 -13.87 -20.83 6.54
CA ASN A 126 -13.05 -20.67 7.75
C ASN A 126 -11.52 -20.56 7.49
N THR A 127 -10.97 -21.34 6.56
CA THR A 127 -9.53 -21.29 6.24
C THR A 127 -9.12 -19.95 5.65
N GLN A 128 -9.96 -19.40 4.76
CA GLN A 128 -9.69 -18.11 4.12
C GLN A 128 -9.90 -16.95 5.10
N GLU A 129 -10.84 -17.10 6.04
CA GLU A 129 -10.99 -16.17 7.16
C GLU A 129 -9.71 -16.12 8.01
N GLN A 130 -9.15 -17.27 8.38
CA GLN A 130 -7.93 -17.31 9.18
C GLN A 130 -6.74 -16.67 8.44
N ARG A 131 -6.62 -16.89 7.12
CA ARG A 131 -5.61 -16.25 6.29
C ARG A 131 -5.78 -14.73 6.26
N GLY A 132 -6.99 -14.24 6.03
CA GLY A 132 -7.28 -12.81 6.03
C GLY A 132 -7.00 -12.15 7.38
N ARG A 133 -7.28 -12.87 8.48
CA ARG A 133 -6.96 -12.41 9.83
C ARG A 133 -5.45 -12.28 10.05
N SER A 134 -4.66 -13.25 9.60
CA SER A 134 -3.20 -13.16 9.66
C SER A 134 -2.67 -11.96 8.87
N GLU A 135 -3.09 -11.79 7.61
CA GLU A 135 -2.68 -10.67 6.76
C GLU A 135 -3.03 -9.31 7.40
N MET A 136 -4.25 -9.18 7.95
CA MET A 136 -4.66 -7.98 8.66
C MET A 136 -3.76 -7.69 9.87
N MET A 137 -3.43 -8.72 10.67
CA MET A 137 -2.57 -8.56 11.84
C MET A 137 -1.13 -8.26 11.48
N ASP A 138 -0.63 -8.77 10.36
CA ASP A 138 0.72 -8.45 9.87
C ASP A 138 0.83 -6.97 9.52
N GLY A 139 -0.18 -6.40 8.84
CA GLY A 139 -0.23 -4.96 8.59
C GLY A 139 -0.33 -4.09 9.86
N VAL A 140 -1.01 -4.58 10.92
CA VAL A 140 -1.04 -3.89 12.23
C VAL A 140 0.35 -3.86 12.86
N ARG A 141 1.07 -4.99 12.87
CA ARG A 141 2.43 -5.06 13.41
C ARG A 141 3.38 -4.13 12.66
N GLU A 142 3.24 -4.04 11.33
CA GLU A 142 4.03 -3.13 10.52
C GLU A 142 3.78 -1.66 10.89
N LEU A 143 2.52 -1.25 11.05
CA LEU A 143 2.19 0.11 11.52
C LEU A 143 2.74 0.41 12.92
N GLU A 144 2.73 -0.58 13.83
CA GLU A 144 3.31 -0.43 15.15
C GLU A 144 4.83 -0.24 15.06
N HIS A 145 5.51 -1.05 14.26
CA HIS A 145 6.94 -0.94 14.01
C HIS A 145 7.31 0.45 13.48
N ILE A 146 6.63 0.93 12.43
CA ILE A 146 6.87 2.27 11.86
C ILE A 146 6.68 3.37 12.92
N ARG A 147 5.64 3.26 13.77
CA ARG A 147 5.40 4.24 14.85
C ARG A 147 6.50 4.21 15.92
N GLU A 148 7.00 3.04 16.27
CA GLU A 148 8.10 2.90 17.22
C GLU A 148 9.40 3.48 16.68
N GLU A 149 9.72 3.22 15.42
CA GLU A 149 10.89 3.80 14.76
C GLU A 149 10.81 5.33 14.71
N ALA A 150 9.68 5.88 14.29
CA ALA A 150 9.47 7.33 14.27
C ALA A 150 9.66 7.94 15.67
N ARG A 151 9.18 7.26 16.73
CA ARG A 151 9.38 7.68 18.12
C ARG A 151 10.86 7.65 18.52
N LYS A 152 11.61 6.60 18.13
CA LYS A 152 13.06 6.49 18.39
C LYS A 152 13.83 7.60 17.68
N ARG A 153 13.55 7.85 16.40
CA ARG A 153 14.17 8.92 15.60
C ARG A 153 13.94 10.30 16.22
N MET A 154 12.71 10.60 16.68
CA MET A 154 12.42 11.85 17.38
C MET A 154 13.18 11.99 18.70
N ALA A 155 13.24 10.91 19.50
CA ALA A 155 13.97 10.92 20.76
C ALA A 155 15.49 11.11 20.56
N GLU A 156 16.05 10.52 19.52
CA GLU A 156 17.46 10.69 19.13
C GLU A 156 17.74 12.10 18.62
N ALA A 157 16.86 12.66 17.77
CA ALA A 157 16.96 14.03 17.29
C ALA A 157 16.89 15.03 18.46
N GLU A 158 15.97 14.83 19.41
CA GLU A 158 15.86 15.67 20.60
C GLU A 158 17.12 15.56 21.47
N ARG A 159 17.65 14.34 21.69
CA ARG A 159 18.92 14.13 22.41
C ARG A 159 20.08 14.83 21.71
N ALA A 160 20.19 14.72 20.39
CA ALA A 160 21.22 15.37 19.59
C ALA A 160 21.10 16.91 19.64
N GLN A 161 19.88 17.45 19.56
CA GLN A 161 19.62 18.88 19.68
C GLN A 161 19.98 19.41 21.07
N ARG A 162 19.58 18.70 22.14
CA ARG A 162 19.96 19.03 23.52
C ARG A 162 21.48 19.03 23.71
N GLN A 163 22.20 18.08 23.09
CA GLN A 163 23.67 18.03 23.12
C GLN A 163 24.31 19.20 22.35
N ARG A 164 23.76 19.58 21.20
CA ARG A 164 24.22 20.74 20.41
C ARG A 164 24.02 22.07 21.13
N LEU A 165 22.91 22.23 21.86
CA LEU A 165 22.58 23.47 22.58
C LEU A 165 23.34 23.65 23.91
N ASN A 166 23.85 22.57 24.53
CA ASN A 166 24.57 22.61 25.81
C ASN A 166 25.97 21.95 25.76
N PRO A 167 26.90 22.44 24.93
CA PRO A 167 28.24 21.86 24.81
C PRO A 167 29.07 21.96 26.10
N LYS A 168 28.79 22.96 26.96
CA LYS A 168 29.54 23.22 28.21
C LYS A 168 29.38 22.14 29.28
N LYS A 169 28.28 21.37 29.32
CA LYS A 169 28.08 20.29 30.30
C LYS A 169 28.82 18.99 29.94
N VAL A 170 29.09 18.75 28.66
CA VAL A 170 29.81 17.54 28.21
C VAL A 170 31.31 17.65 28.45
N ALA A 171 31.89 18.86 28.29
CA ALA A 171 33.29 19.12 28.59
C ALA A 171 33.62 18.98 30.09
N ALA A 172 32.73 19.42 30.99
CA ALA A 172 32.91 19.31 32.44
C ALA A 172 32.88 17.86 32.97
N LYS A 173 32.22 16.94 32.24
CA LYS A 173 32.15 15.52 32.62
C LYS A 173 33.40 14.73 32.20
N LYS A 174 34.16 15.20 31.21
CA LYS A 174 35.44 14.57 30.79
C LYS A 174 36.65 14.98 31.63
N THR A 175 36.58 16.09 32.37
CA THR A 175 37.69 16.59 33.20
C THR A 175 37.67 16.10 34.65
N SER A 176 36.57 15.49 35.12
CA SER A 176 36.52 14.88 36.47
C SER A 176 36.97 13.41 36.45
N LYS A 177 38.27 13.18 36.21
CA LYS A 177 38.90 11.93 36.65
C LYS A 177 38.86 11.87 38.19
N PRO A 178 38.41 10.77 38.82
CA PRO A 178 38.49 10.65 40.27
C PRO A 178 39.96 10.61 40.71
N LYS A 179 40.37 11.50 41.61
CA LYS A 179 41.68 11.42 42.28
C LYS A 179 41.79 10.06 42.97
N ALA A 180 42.78 9.28 42.58
CA ALA A 180 43.14 8.02 43.23
C ALA A 180 43.32 8.23 44.74
N LYS A 181 42.57 7.48 45.55
CA LYS A 181 42.80 7.41 47.00
C LYS A 181 44.13 6.70 47.21
N ALA A 182 45.09 7.40 47.81
CA ALA A 182 46.37 6.84 48.22
C ALA A 182 46.17 5.71 49.23
N HIS A 183 46.85 4.58 49.01
CA HIS A 183 46.96 3.46 49.93
C HIS A 183 47.55 3.95 51.26
N ARG A 184 46.79 3.86 52.35
CA ARG A 184 47.31 4.01 53.72
C ARG A 184 47.89 2.66 54.15
N ALA A 185 49.20 2.62 54.33
CA ALA A 185 49.94 1.44 54.79
C ALA A 185 49.41 0.96 56.16
N LYS A 186 49.21 -0.35 56.28
CA LYS A 186 48.90 -1.03 57.53
C LYS A 186 50.15 -1.05 58.41
N SER A 187 50.05 -0.53 59.62
CA SER A 187 51.01 -0.81 60.71
C SER A 187 50.43 -1.93 61.57
N GLU A 188 51.13 -3.06 61.63
CA GLU A 188 50.86 -4.20 62.50
C GLU A 188 51.17 -3.92 63.98
N PRO A 189 50.66 -4.76 64.91
CA PRO A 189 50.27 -4.33 66.25
C PRO A 189 51.39 -4.53 67.28
N THR A 190 51.38 -3.72 68.32
CA THR A 190 52.17 -3.98 69.54
C THR A 190 51.24 -4.03 70.74
N ILE A 191 50.98 -5.25 71.19
CA ILE A 191 50.38 -5.55 72.49
C ILE A 191 51.43 -5.29 73.57
N LYS A 192 51.08 -4.54 74.62
CA LYS A 192 51.70 -4.69 75.95
C LYS A 192 50.63 -4.48 77.04
N PHE A 193 50.56 -5.52 77.88
CA PHE A 193 49.92 -5.75 79.18
C PHE A 193 49.00 -4.69 79.78
#